data_AF-A0A6G6K2H1-F1
#
_entry.id   AF-A0A6G6K2H1-F1
#
_cell.length_a   1.000
_cell.length_b   1.000
_cell.length_c   1.000
_cell.angle_alpha   90.00
_cell.angle_beta   90.00
_cell.angle_gamma   90.00
#
_symmetry.space_group_name_H-M   'P 1'
#
loop_
_entity.id
_entity.type
_entity.pdbx_description
1 polymer ?
#
loop_
_entity_poly.entity_id
_entity_poly.type
_entity_poly.pdbx_seq_one_letter_code
_entity_poly.pdbx_strand_id
1 'polypeptide(L)'
;MCGRYRLKNADVMSVANLVGVKTYEALVKLDRALERGRVRYNVSPTQFAPVIYRHEPDGELACEDMHWGLLPPWADTPKHGYSTFNAKLETVATLRSFKNAFQKRHCLVPASAWYEWRSIGGRIRQPYLLTPPNEEPVCFAGIWEAWRPPTGDVTINSFSFLLTNANTAVRPLHDRMPVFVPESRWHEWLDTQGTAESLALVHGSLMEYTRELDPSITPVNREMSNSKNEGAEAAAPIPWDPSTDLVPRGRVIEALQHAAGPTTIDALVSVTGYERELLQLLLIELATDEQIVPIRHEGEELPRWAFDGTVPEELIVKVPTNKPGVKSAKKAAPKREGDLFG
;
A
#
# COMPACT_ATOMS: atom_id res chain seq x y z
N MET A 1 -7.80 -2.88 -8.19
CA MET A 1 -6.90 -3.86 -8.82
C MET A 1 -5.65 -3.07 -9.08
N CYS A 2 -4.48 -3.54 -8.66
CA CYS A 2 -3.25 -2.81 -8.92
C CYS A 2 -2.99 -2.81 -10.44
N GLY A 3 -3.25 -1.69 -11.09
CA GLY A 3 -3.19 -1.53 -12.54
C GLY A 3 -2.44 -0.28 -12.96
N ARG A 4 -1.63 0.27 -12.04
CA ARG A 4 -0.78 1.41 -12.33
C ARG A 4 0.38 1.50 -11.38
N TYR A 5 1.54 1.82 -11.93
CA TYR A 5 2.71 2.11 -11.13
C TYR A 5 3.59 3.19 -11.74
N ARG A 6 4.44 3.76 -10.90
CA ARG A 6 5.46 4.72 -11.29
C ARG A 6 6.79 4.00 -11.39
N LEU A 7 7.56 4.33 -12.43
CA LEU A 7 8.86 3.74 -12.67
C LEU A 7 9.88 4.83 -12.97
N LYS A 8 10.89 4.96 -12.10
CA LYS A 8 12.10 5.73 -12.38
C LYS A 8 13.10 4.76 -13.04
N ASN A 9 13.67 5.17 -14.16
CA ASN A 9 14.63 4.33 -14.87
C ASN A 9 15.92 4.12 -14.07
N ALA A 10 16.28 5.06 -13.18
CA ALA A 10 17.37 4.88 -12.23
C ALA A 10 17.13 3.70 -11.27
N ASP A 11 15.89 3.44 -10.88
CA ASP A 11 15.52 2.35 -9.98
C ASP A 11 15.69 1.00 -10.67
N VAL A 12 15.29 0.91 -11.94
CA VAL A 12 15.52 -0.29 -12.78
C VAL A 12 17.01 -0.60 -12.86
N MET A 13 17.84 0.41 -13.14
CA MET A 13 19.29 0.25 -13.19
C MET A 13 19.86 -0.16 -11.83
N SER A 14 19.34 0.39 -10.73
CA SER A 14 19.76 0.04 -9.37
C SER A 14 19.48 -1.44 -9.08
N VAL A 15 18.25 -1.89 -9.30
CA VAL A 15 17.86 -3.30 -9.10
C VAL A 15 18.68 -4.22 -10.02
N ALA A 16 18.82 -3.87 -11.31
CA ALA A 16 19.59 -4.66 -12.27
C ALA A 16 21.08 -4.80 -11.85
N ASN A 17 21.69 -3.74 -11.34
CA ASN A 17 23.07 -3.79 -10.86
C ASN A 17 23.20 -4.64 -9.58
N LEU A 18 22.30 -4.44 -8.61
CA LEU A 18 22.33 -5.13 -7.33
C LEU A 18 22.09 -6.64 -7.48
N VAL A 19 21.16 -7.05 -8.35
CA VAL A 19 20.93 -8.47 -8.66
C VAL A 19 22.00 -9.05 -9.60
N GLY A 20 22.88 -8.22 -10.17
CA GLY A 20 24.02 -8.68 -10.95
C GLY A 20 23.71 -9.01 -12.41
N VAL A 21 22.87 -8.22 -13.08
CA VAL A 21 22.77 -8.22 -14.56
C VAL A 21 24.12 -7.74 -15.12
N LYS A 22 24.93 -8.66 -15.63
CA LYS A 22 26.34 -8.40 -16.03
C LYS A 22 26.55 -8.23 -17.52
N THR A 23 25.59 -8.61 -18.36
CA THR A 23 25.79 -8.60 -19.80
C THR A 23 25.89 -7.15 -20.30
N TYR A 24 27.07 -6.78 -20.81
CA TYR A 24 27.35 -5.42 -21.30
C TYR A 24 26.32 -5.00 -22.36
N GLU A 25 25.87 -5.92 -23.22
CA GLU A 25 24.84 -5.64 -24.21
C GLU A 25 23.47 -5.37 -23.57
N ALA A 26 23.07 -6.11 -22.53
CA ALA A 26 21.81 -5.85 -21.83
C ALA A 26 21.87 -4.52 -21.08
N LEU A 27 22.96 -4.21 -20.38
CA LEU A 27 23.13 -2.94 -19.69
C LEU A 27 23.16 -1.75 -20.66
N VAL A 28 23.80 -1.88 -21.83
CA VAL A 28 23.82 -0.82 -22.86
C VAL A 28 22.48 -0.69 -23.55
N LYS A 29 21.78 -1.79 -23.85
CA LYS A 29 20.40 -1.74 -24.36
C LYS A 29 19.47 -1.10 -23.35
N LEU A 30 19.62 -1.46 -22.08
CA LEU A 30 18.85 -0.92 -20.97
C LEU A 30 19.11 0.58 -20.80
N ASP A 31 20.37 1.03 -20.74
CA ASP A 31 20.72 2.45 -20.61
C ASP A 31 20.24 3.29 -21.80
N ARG A 32 20.36 2.76 -23.03
CA ARG A 32 19.86 3.42 -24.25
C ARG A 32 18.33 3.46 -24.32
N ALA A 33 17.66 2.37 -23.94
CA ALA A 33 16.19 2.29 -23.97
C ALA A 33 15.55 3.11 -22.84
N LEU A 34 16.24 3.21 -21.69
CA LEU A 34 15.71 3.79 -20.47
C LEU A 34 16.19 5.22 -20.19
N GLU A 35 16.78 5.96 -21.13
CA GLU A 35 17.08 7.42 -21.00
C GLU A 35 17.35 7.85 -19.53
N ARG A 36 18.51 7.49 -18.99
CA ARG A 36 18.82 7.56 -17.55
C ARG A 36 18.25 8.81 -16.87
N GLY A 37 17.40 8.60 -15.85
CA GLY A 37 16.70 9.67 -15.11
C GLY A 37 15.27 9.93 -15.56
N ARG A 38 14.83 9.37 -16.70
CA ARG A 38 13.43 9.39 -17.11
C ARG A 38 12.54 8.70 -16.08
N VAL A 39 11.38 9.29 -15.86
CA VAL A 39 10.32 8.78 -14.98
C VAL A 39 9.08 8.53 -15.82
N ARG A 40 8.57 7.30 -15.77
CA ARG A 40 7.24 6.95 -16.26
C ARG A 40 6.28 7.05 -15.10
N TYR A 41 5.50 8.11 -15.05
CA TYR A 41 4.57 8.36 -13.94
C TYR A 41 3.37 7.44 -13.96
N ASN A 42 3.01 6.90 -15.14
CA ASN A 42 1.72 6.28 -15.37
C ASN A 42 1.78 4.94 -16.13
N VAL A 43 2.69 4.04 -15.73
CA VAL A 43 2.85 2.73 -16.38
C VAL A 43 1.57 1.93 -16.22
N SER A 44 0.96 1.53 -17.34
CA SER A 44 -0.37 0.91 -17.40
C SER A 44 -0.33 -0.47 -18.05
N PRO A 45 -1.33 -1.36 -17.80
CA PRO A 45 -1.49 -2.60 -18.54
C PRO A 45 -1.48 -2.37 -20.04
N THR A 46 -1.05 -3.40 -20.77
CA THR A 46 -0.79 -3.44 -22.23
C THR A 46 0.39 -2.60 -22.72
N GLN A 47 1.02 -1.81 -21.85
CA GLN A 47 2.30 -1.19 -22.17
C GLN A 47 3.44 -2.19 -21.99
N PHE A 48 4.55 -1.93 -22.67
CA PHE A 48 5.81 -2.59 -22.36
C PHE A 48 6.47 -1.93 -21.14
N ALA A 49 7.11 -2.72 -20.31
CA ALA A 49 7.86 -2.23 -19.16
C ALA A 49 9.03 -3.16 -18.81
N PRO A 50 10.12 -2.61 -18.24
CA PRO A 50 11.31 -3.39 -17.99
C PRO A 50 11.07 -4.35 -16.83
N VAL A 51 11.45 -5.60 -17.04
CA VAL A 51 11.47 -6.63 -16.01
C VAL A 51 12.85 -7.27 -15.97
N ILE A 52 13.24 -7.78 -14.81
CA ILE A 52 14.49 -8.52 -14.63
C ILE A 52 14.16 -9.98 -14.45
N TYR A 53 14.82 -10.85 -15.21
CA TYR A 53 14.47 -12.26 -15.31
C TYR A 53 15.70 -13.10 -15.64
N ARG A 54 15.58 -14.43 -15.52
CA ARG A 54 16.54 -15.35 -16.13
C ARG A 54 16.16 -15.57 -17.58
N HIS A 55 17.06 -15.18 -18.48
CA HIS A 55 16.90 -15.39 -19.91
C HIS A 55 16.98 -16.89 -20.21
N GLU A 56 16.02 -17.38 -20.99
CA GLU A 56 16.09 -18.71 -21.60
C GLU A 56 16.61 -18.50 -23.04
N PRO A 57 17.72 -19.14 -23.47
CA PRO A 57 18.20 -20.45 -23.00
C PRO A 57 19.48 -20.45 -22.13
N ASP A 58 20.18 -19.34 -21.95
CA ASP A 58 21.49 -19.31 -21.29
C ASP A 58 21.43 -19.26 -19.75
N GLY A 59 20.27 -18.92 -19.17
CA GLY A 59 20.07 -18.81 -17.72
C GLY A 59 20.65 -17.54 -17.11
N GLU A 60 21.20 -16.64 -17.94
CA GLU A 60 21.82 -15.40 -17.51
C GLU A 60 20.76 -14.39 -17.04
N LEU A 61 21.13 -13.51 -16.13
CA LEU A 61 20.26 -12.41 -15.72
C LEU A 61 20.19 -11.37 -16.82
N ALA A 62 18.96 -11.05 -17.23
CA ALA A 62 18.67 -10.07 -18.25
C ALA A 62 17.62 -9.07 -17.76
N CYS A 63 17.60 -7.90 -18.39
CA CYS A 63 16.54 -6.92 -18.23
C CYS A 63 16.00 -6.53 -19.61
N GLU A 64 14.69 -6.68 -19.81
CA GLU A 64 14.03 -6.43 -21.08
C GLU A 64 12.65 -5.80 -20.85
N ASP A 65 12.25 -4.92 -21.78
CA ASP A 65 10.87 -4.45 -21.88
C ASP A 65 9.95 -5.59 -22.31
N MET A 66 9.06 -6.03 -21.41
CA MET A 66 8.05 -7.05 -21.68
C MET A 66 6.65 -6.45 -21.69
N HIS A 67 5.74 -7.03 -22.47
CA HIS A 67 4.33 -6.61 -22.51
C HIS A 67 3.62 -6.92 -21.19
N TRP A 68 3.09 -5.91 -20.50
CA TRP A 68 2.33 -6.10 -19.27
C TRP A 68 0.92 -6.60 -19.57
N GLY A 69 0.66 -7.88 -19.30
CA GLY A 69 -0.50 -8.61 -19.77
C GLY A 69 -0.05 -9.94 -20.34
N LEU A 70 0.04 -10.96 -19.50
CA LEU A 70 0.64 -12.23 -19.84
C LEU A 70 -0.08 -12.91 -21.02
N LEU A 71 0.69 -13.29 -22.03
CA LEU A 71 0.22 -13.99 -23.20
C LEU A 71 0.63 -15.46 -23.07
N PRO A 72 -0.29 -16.36 -22.71
CA PRO A 72 0.06 -17.77 -22.62
C PRO A 72 0.35 -18.34 -24.01
N PRO A 73 1.22 -19.36 -24.15
CA PRO A 73 1.65 -19.88 -25.46
C PRO A 73 0.52 -20.37 -26.39
N TRP A 74 -0.63 -20.74 -25.82
CA TRP A 74 -1.81 -21.19 -26.56
C TRP A 74 -2.75 -20.06 -26.99
N ALA A 75 -2.48 -18.81 -26.63
CA ALA A 75 -3.33 -17.68 -26.99
C ALA A 75 -3.29 -17.41 -28.49
N ASP A 76 -4.46 -17.28 -29.11
CA ASP A 76 -4.54 -16.96 -30.55
C ASP A 76 -4.35 -15.47 -30.84
N THR A 77 -4.57 -14.61 -29.83
CA THR A 77 -4.53 -13.14 -30.00
C THR A 77 -3.93 -12.45 -28.78
N PRO A 78 -3.34 -11.25 -28.95
CA PRO A 78 -2.80 -10.46 -27.84
C PRO A 78 -3.88 -9.91 -26.90
N LYS A 79 -5.17 -9.98 -27.29
CA LYS A 79 -6.29 -9.56 -26.43
C LYS A 79 -6.38 -10.35 -25.13
N HIS A 80 -5.79 -11.55 -25.07
CA HIS A 80 -5.68 -12.30 -23.82
C HIS A 80 -4.96 -11.51 -22.73
N GLY A 81 -4.00 -10.65 -23.11
CA GLY A 81 -3.27 -9.76 -22.21
C GLY A 81 -4.15 -8.80 -21.41
N TYR A 82 -5.36 -8.49 -21.88
CA TYR A 82 -6.27 -7.52 -21.24
C TYR A 82 -6.84 -8.01 -19.90
N SER A 83 -6.79 -9.30 -19.61
CA SER A 83 -7.29 -9.88 -18.35
C SER A 83 -6.22 -10.65 -17.56
N THR A 84 -4.98 -10.66 -18.03
CA THR A 84 -3.87 -11.44 -17.46
C THR A 84 -2.70 -10.58 -16.99
N PHE A 85 -2.89 -9.26 -16.88
CA PHE A 85 -1.87 -8.34 -16.35
C PHE A 85 -1.61 -8.53 -14.84
N ASN A 86 -2.54 -9.15 -14.12
CA ASN A 86 -2.40 -9.55 -12.72
C ASN A 86 -2.76 -11.02 -12.53
N ALA A 87 -1.98 -11.73 -11.70
CA ALA A 87 -2.25 -13.12 -11.33
C ALA A 87 -2.46 -13.23 -9.81
N LYS A 88 -3.57 -13.83 -9.39
CA LYS A 88 -3.90 -13.98 -7.97
C LYS A 88 -3.14 -15.16 -7.38
N LEU A 89 -2.45 -14.99 -6.25
CA LEU A 89 -1.71 -16.08 -5.59
C LEU A 89 -2.57 -17.31 -5.31
N GLU A 90 -3.86 -17.13 -5.03
CA GLU A 90 -4.79 -18.21 -4.72
C GLU A 90 -5.05 -19.14 -5.91
N THR A 91 -4.88 -18.64 -7.14
CA THR A 91 -5.27 -19.35 -8.37
C THR A 91 -4.17 -19.45 -9.41
N VAL A 92 -3.04 -18.77 -9.22
CA VAL A 92 -1.92 -18.72 -10.17
C VAL A 92 -1.38 -20.11 -10.52
N ALA A 93 -1.32 -21.01 -9.53
CA ALA A 93 -0.79 -22.37 -9.70
C ALA A 93 -1.71 -23.31 -10.50
N THR A 94 -3.00 -22.97 -10.65
CA THR A 94 -4.01 -23.86 -11.26
C THR A 94 -4.57 -23.33 -12.57
N LEU A 95 -4.67 -22.01 -12.72
CA LEU A 95 -5.21 -21.38 -13.93
C LEU A 95 -4.32 -21.62 -15.13
N ARG A 96 -4.91 -22.11 -16.23
CA ARG A 96 -4.22 -22.43 -17.49
C ARG A 96 -3.37 -21.29 -18.04
N SER A 97 -3.78 -20.04 -17.83
CA SER A 97 -3.06 -18.85 -18.30
C SER A 97 -1.75 -18.61 -17.55
N PHE A 98 -1.63 -19.06 -16.30
CA PHE A 98 -0.52 -18.68 -15.42
C PHE A 98 0.32 -19.86 -14.95
N LYS A 99 -0.27 -21.06 -14.80
CA LYS A 99 0.36 -22.20 -14.11
C LYS A 99 1.74 -22.57 -14.66
N ASN A 100 1.95 -22.46 -15.98
CA ASN A 100 3.22 -22.82 -16.60
C ASN A 100 4.29 -21.77 -16.29
N ALA A 101 3.94 -20.49 -16.47
CA ALA A 101 4.80 -19.35 -16.12
C ALA A 101 5.18 -19.37 -14.63
N PHE A 102 4.20 -19.60 -13.77
CA PHE A 102 4.41 -19.65 -12.32
C PHE A 102 5.25 -20.83 -11.85
N GLN A 103 5.36 -21.91 -12.62
CA GLN A 103 6.26 -23.03 -12.29
C GLN A 103 7.70 -22.79 -12.72
N LYS A 104 7.93 -21.88 -13.68
CA LYS A 104 9.19 -21.87 -14.46
C LYS A 104 9.79 -20.51 -14.78
N ARG A 105 9.02 -19.44 -14.73
CA ARG A 105 9.38 -18.16 -15.34
C ARG A 105 8.98 -17.04 -14.42
N HIS A 106 9.83 -16.83 -13.42
CA HIS A 106 9.74 -15.71 -12.51
C HIS A 106 10.52 -14.51 -13.04
N CYS A 107 10.03 -13.32 -12.71
CA CYS A 107 10.72 -12.05 -12.96
C CYS A 107 10.51 -11.09 -11.79
N LEU A 108 11.39 -10.10 -11.67
CA LEU A 108 11.20 -8.94 -10.82
C LEU A 108 10.64 -7.82 -11.68
N VAL A 109 9.62 -7.14 -11.17
CA VAL A 109 9.06 -5.94 -11.80
C VAL A 109 9.42 -4.74 -10.92
N PRO A 110 10.48 -3.98 -11.24
CA PRO A 110 10.85 -2.80 -10.47
C PRO A 110 9.75 -1.75 -10.50
N ALA A 111 9.52 -1.07 -9.38
CA ALA A 111 8.61 0.05 -9.26
C ALA A 111 9.11 1.03 -8.19
N SER A 112 8.92 2.32 -8.45
CA SER A 112 9.25 3.41 -7.51
C SER A 112 8.08 3.77 -6.60
N ALA A 113 6.87 3.36 -6.98
CA ALA A 113 5.60 3.54 -6.28
C ALA A 113 4.49 2.88 -7.10
N TRP A 114 3.32 2.66 -6.50
CA TRP A 114 2.12 2.19 -7.21
C TRP A 114 0.91 3.05 -6.90
N TYR A 115 -0.17 2.88 -7.66
CA TYR A 115 -1.41 3.61 -7.42
C TYR A 115 -2.56 2.67 -7.11
N GLU A 116 -3.42 3.09 -6.18
CA GLU A 116 -4.70 2.47 -5.90
C GLU A 116 -5.81 3.51 -5.84
N TRP A 117 -7.03 3.08 -6.14
CA TRP A 117 -8.20 3.97 -6.18
C TRP A 117 -9.17 3.64 -5.06
N ARG A 118 -9.41 4.62 -4.19
CA ARG A 118 -10.50 4.54 -3.22
C ARG A 118 -11.82 4.89 -3.88
N SER A 119 -12.84 4.07 -3.64
CA SER A 119 -14.22 4.39 -4.02
C SER A 119 -14.85 5.29 -2.95
N ILE A 120 -15.31 6.47 -3.34
CA ILE A 120 -15.94 7.46 -2.46
C ILE A 120 -17.39 7.64 -2.93
N GLY A 121 -18.34 7.33 -2.03
CA GLY A 121 -19.78 7.38 -2.34
C GLY A 121 -20.19 6.49 -3.52
N GLY A 122 -19.40 5.45 -3.84
CA GLY A 122 -19.66 4.50 -4.93
C GLY A 122 -19.50 5.05 -6.36
N ARG A 123 -19.25 6.35 -6.52
CA ARG A 123 -19.19 7.01 -7.85
C ARG A 123 -17.83 7.63 -8.13
N ILE A 124 -17.22 8.24 -7.13
CA ILE A 124 -15.94 8.92 -7.29
C ILE A 124 -14.83 7.90 -7.01
N ARG A 125 -13.82 7.86 -7.89
CA ARG A 125 -12.60 7.09 -7.67
C ARG A 125 -11.44 8.05 -7.46
N GLN A 126 -10.96 8.16 -6.23
CA GLN A 126 -9.82 8.99 -5.89
C GLN A 126 -8.53 8.15 -5.97
N PRO A 127 -7.59 8.48 -6.87
CA PRO A 127 -6.29 7.82 -6.90
C PRO A 127 -5.41 8.28 -5.72
N TYR A 128 -4.66 7.32 -5.19
CA TYR A 128 -3.59 7.55 -4.23
C TYR A 128 -2.30 6.97 -4.79
N LEU A 129 -1.21 7.69 -4.61
CA LEU A 129 0.15 7.21 -4.81
C LEU A 129 0.63 6.55 -3.51
N LEU A 130 1.03 5.30 -3.61
CA LEU A 130 1.63 4.52 -2.53
C LEU A 130 3.14 4.45 -2.78
N THR A 131 3.91 5.12 -1.94
CA THR A 131 5.37 5.15 -2.05
C THR A 131 5.99 4.28 -0.96
N PRO A 132 6.88 3.34 -1.31
CA PRO A 132 7.58 2.50 -0.32
C PRO A 132 8.30 3.32 0.76
N PRO A 133 8.57 2.72 1.93
CA PRO A 133 9.43 3.32 2.95
C PRO A 133 10.77 3.79 2.36
N ASN A 134 11.30 4.90 2.88
CA ASN A 134 12.59 5.49 2.48
C ASN A 134 12.72 5.87 0.99
N GLU A 135 11.62 5.87 0.24
CA GLU A 135 11.62 6.08 -1.23
C GLU A 135 12.52 5.11 -2.02
N GLU A 136 12.87 3.97 -1.41
CA GLU A 136 13.65 2.93 -2.06
C GLU A 136 12.80 2.17 -3.09
N PRO A 137 13.40 1.70 -4.19
CA PRO A 137 12.67 0.94 -5.18
C PRO A 137 12.23 -0.41 -4.61
N VAL A 138 11.03 -0.81 -5.00
CA VAL A 138 10.48 -2.13 -4.67
C VAL A 138 10.40 -2.98 -5.93
N CYS A 139 10.39 -4.30 -5.75
CA CYS A 139 10.13 -5.24 -6.84
C CYS A 139 8.83 -5.99 -6.58
N PHE A 140 7.91 -5.96 -7.54
CA PHE A 140 6.79 -6.90 -7.53
C PHE A 140 7.26 -8.28 -7.98
N ALA A 141 6.69 -9.32 -7.37
CA ALA A 141 6.88 -10.70 -7.80
C ALA A 141 6.14 -10.90 -9.13
N GLY A 142 6.88 -11.07 -10.20
CA GLY A 142 6.38 -11.25 -11.56
C GLY A 142 6.52 -12.67 -12.09
N ILE A 143 5.69 -13.02 -13.06
CA ILE A 143 5.81 -14.21 -13.90
C ILE A 143 5.78 -13.80 -15.37
N TRP A 144 6.46 -14.54 -16.23
CA TRP A 144 6.56 -14.20 -17.64
C TRP A 144 6.37 -15.37 -18.61
N GLU A 145 6.03 -15.07 -19.85
CA GLU A 145 5.87 -16.02 -20.95
C GLU A 145 6.38 -15.41 -22.26
N ALA A 146 7.04 -16.25 -23.06
CA ALA A 146 7.30 -15.98 -24.46
C ALA A 146 6.11 -16.45 -25.29
N TRP A 147 5.51 -15.54 -26.04
CA TRP A 147 4.37 -15.83 -26.91
C TRP A 147 4.72 -15.55 -28.37
N ARG A 148 4.55 -16.55 -29.25
CA ARG A 148 4.65 -16.35 -30.69
C ARG A 148 3.23 -16.26 -31.28
N PRO A 149 2.88 -15.16 -31.99
CA PRO A 149 1.59 -15.05 -32.66
C PRO A 149 1.41 -16.19 -33.68
N PRO A 150 0.18 -16.72 -33.87
CA PRO A 150 -0.07 -17.75 -34.87
C PRO A 150 0.30 -17.33 -36.30
N THR A 151 0.18 -16.04 -36.61
CA THR A 151 0.46 -15.47 -37.95
C THR A 151 1.62 -14.48 -37.92
N GLY A 152 2.57 -14.64 -37.00
CA GLY A 152 3.69 -13.72 -36.83
C GLY A 152 5.04 -14.40 -36.57
N ASP A 153 6.11 -13.70 -36.95
CA ASP A 153 7.49 -14.18 -36.78
C ASP A 153 8.20 -13.60 -35.56
N VAL A 154 7.59 -12.61 -34.90
CA VAL A 154 8.17 -11.95 -33.72
C VAL A 154 7.57 -12.54 -32.46
N THR A 155 8.43 -13.11 -31.61
CA THR A 155 8.06 -13.51 -30.25
C THR A 155 7.87 -12.27 -29.39
N ILE A 156 6.80 -12.25 -28.60
CA ILE A 156 6.52 -11.21 -27.59
C ILE A 156 6.74 -11.83 -26.21
N ASN A 157 7.72 -11.31 -25.48
CA ASN A 157 7.85 -11.57 -24.06
C ASN A 157 6.81 -10.73 -23.32
N SER A 158 6.05 -11.38 -22.44
CA SER A 158 4.95 -10.77 -21.71
C SER A 158 4.99 -11.18 -20.25
N PHE A 159 4.45 -10.35 -19.36
CA PHE A 159 4.47 -10.62 -17.93
C PHE A 159 3.15 -10.32 -17.23
N SER A 160 2.99 -10.93 -16.06
CA SER A 160 1.99 -10.61 -15.04
C SER A 160 2.72 -10.40 -13.73
N PHE A 161 2.18 -9.61 -12.80
CA PHE A 161 2.64 -9.69 -11.42
C PHE A 161 1.59 -10.26 -10.49
N LEU A 162 2.09 -10.81 -9.38
CA LEU A 162 1.28 -11.52 -8.42
C LEU A 162 0.55 -10.53 -7.52
N LEU A 163 -0.71 -10.86 -7.21
CA LEU A 163 -1.52 -10.14 -6.24
C LEU A 163 -1.83 -11.02 -5.04
N THR A 164 -1.82 -10.40 -3.87
CA THR A 164 -2.31 -10.96 -2.61
C THR A 164 -3.38 -10.06 -2.00
N ASN A 165 -3.93 -10.44 -0.85
CA ASN A 165 -4.83 -9.60 -0.08
C ASN A 165 -4.09 -8.36 0.43
N ALA A 166 -4.75 -7.21 0.42
CA ALA A 166 -4.19 -5.99 0.95
C ALA A 166 -3.93 -6.11 2.47
N ASN A 167 -2.78 -5.59 2.91
CA ASN A 167 -2.47 -5.44 4.32
C ASN A 167 -3.29 -4.30 4.95
N THR A 168 -3.12 -4.06 6.25
CA THR A 168 -3.88 -3.06 7.00
C THR A 168 -3.73 -1.64 6.44
N ALA A 169 -2.55 -1.27 5.93
CA ALA A 169 -2.30 0.04 5.33
C ALA A 169 -3.03 0.24 3.99
N VAL A 170 -3.03 -0.78 3.11
CA VAL A 170 -3.59 -0.67 1.75
C VAL A 170 -5.09 -0.99 1.69
N ARG A 171 -5.60 -1.83 2.60
CA ARG A 171 -7.00 -2.29 2.65
C ARG A 171 -8.06 -1.18 2.57
N PRO A 172 -7.89 0.01 3.19
CA PRO A 172 -8.87 1.09 3.02
C PRO A 172 -8.99 1.64 1.60
N LEU A 173 -7.99 1.42 0.73
CA LEU A 173 -8.03 1.81 -0.68
C LEU A 173 -8.58 0.69 -1.55
N HIS A 174 -8.12 -0.54 -1.33
CA HIS A 174 -8.42 -1.68 -2.18
C HIS A 174 -8.23 -3.02 -1.45
N ASP A 175 -8.93 -4.08 -1.84
CA ASP A 175 -8.88 -5.40 -1.19
C ASP A 175 -7.63 -6.23 -1.55
N ARG A 176 -6.90 -5.82 -2.59
CA ARG A 176 -5.71 -6.49 -3.13
C ARG A 176 -4.53 -5.54 -3.23
N MET A 177 -3.33 -6.09 -3.10
CA MET A 177 -2.05 -5.39 -3.36
C MET A 177 -1.06 -6.30 -4.10
N PRO A 178 -0.01 -5.74 -4.74
CA PRO A 178 1.08 -6.53 -5.29
C PRO A 178 1.77 -7.39 -4.23
N VAL A 179 2.34 -8.50 -4.67
CA VAL A 179 3.32 -9.26 -3.88
C VAL A 179 4.68 -8.63 -4.08
N PHE A 180 5.41 -8.37 -3.00
CA PHE A 180 6.72 -7.74 -3.03
C PHE A 180 7.83 -8.75 -2.77
N VAL A 181 8.95 -8.58 -3.47
CA VAL A 181 10.17 -9.39 -3.27
C VAL A 181 11.23 -8.52 -2.59
N PRO A 182 11.60 -8.81 -1.33
CA PRO A 182 12.69 -8.08 -0.67
C PRO A 182 14.01 -8.39 -1.37
N GLU A 183 14.93 -7.42 -1.34
CA GLU A 183 16.24 -7.52 -2.01
C GLU A 183 16.97 -8.82 -1.69
N SER A 184 16.96 -9.22 -0.40
CA SER A 184 17.61 -10.44 0.09
C SER A 184 17.07 -11.74 -0.51
N ARG A 185 15.93 -11.70 -1.23
CA ARG A 185 15.23 -12.85 -1.82
C ARG A 185 15.10 -12.77 -3.34
N TRP A 186 15.68 -11.75 -3.99
CA TRP A 186 15.58 -11.58 -5.45
C TRP A 186 16.07 -12.80 -6.23
N HIS A 187 17.27 -13.31 -5.91
CA HIS A 187 17.79 -14.51 -6.56
C HIS A 187 16.94 -15.74 -6.27
N GLU A 188 16.53 -15.94 -5.03
CA GLU A 188 15.67 -17.08 -4.68
C GLU A 188 14.37 -17.06 -5.50
N TRP A 189 13.72 -15.90 -5.61
CA TRP A 189 12.52 -15.74 -6.44
C TRP A 189 12.80 -16.05 -7.92
N LEU A 190 13.85 -15.46 -8.50
CA LEU A 190 14.21 -15.63 -9.91
C LEU A 190 14.61 -17.08 -10.24
N ASP A 191 15.18 -17.79 -9.27
CA ASP A 191 15.73 -19.14 -9.42
C ASP A 191 14.70 -20.21 -9.05
N THR A 192 13.56 -19.81 -8.50
CA THR A 192 12.50 -20.73 -8.11
C THR A 192 11.97 -21.42 -9.36
N GLN A 193 12.24 -22.71 -9.43
CA GLN A 193 11.72 -23.64 -10.43
C GLN A 193 11.09 -24.82 -9.68
N GLY A 194 10.02 -25.38 -10.22
CA GLY A 194 9.61 -26.74 -9.85
C GLY A 194 8.37 -26.86 -8.95
N THR A 195 8.50 -27.64 -7.88
CA THR A 195 7.39 -28.32 -7.19
C THR A 195 6.59 -27.38 -6.29
N ALA A 196 5.43 -27.86 -5.80
CA ALA A 196 4.57 -27.08 -4.92
C ALA A 196 5.28 -26.63 -3.64
N GLU A 197 6.25 -27.42 -3.15
CA GLU A 197 7.00 -27.18 -1.93
C GLU A 197 7.99 -26.02 -2.07
N SER A 198 8.73 -25.92 -3.18
CA SER A 198 9.66 -24.79 -3.40
C SER A 198 8.90 -23.48 -3.53
N LEU A 199 7.77 -23.49 -4.24
CA LEU A 199 6.89 -22.33 -4.38
C LEU A 199 6.30 -21.91 -3.02
N ALA A 200 5.91 -22.86 -2.16
CA ALA A 200 5.35 -22.56 -0.84
C ALA A 200 6.35 -21.89 0.12
N LEU A 201 7.61 -22.33 0.12
CA LEU A 201 8.66 -21.75 0.98
C LEU A 201 8.97 -20.30 0.61
N VAL A 202 9.16 -20.05 -0.69
CA VAL A 202 9.40 -18.69 -1.18
C VAL A 202 8.18 -17.82 -0.88
N HIS A 203 6.97 -18.33 -1.13
CA HIS A 203 5.72 -17.62 -0.79
C HIS A 203 5.64 -17.17 0.66
N GLY A 204 6.02 -18.00 1.63
CA GLY A 204 5.95 -17.63 3.05
C GLY A 204 6.71 -16.34 3.36
N SER A 205 7.98 -16.27 2.93
CA SER A 205 8.85 -15.11 3.16
C SER A 205 8.41 -13.86 2.39
N LEU A 206 7.93 -14.02 1.14
CA LEU A 206 7.38 -12.91 0.37
C LEU A 206 6.12 -12.34 1.02
N MET A 207 5.28 -13.20 1.60
CA MET A 207 4.04 -12.78 2.28
C MET A 207 4.28 -12.07 3.59
N GLU A 208 5.32 -12.45 4.34
CA GLU A 208 5.76 -11.73 5.54
C GLU A 208 6.17 -10.30 5.18
N TYR A 209 7.12 -10.13 4.28
CA TYR A 209 7.57 -8.82 3.81
C TYR A 209 6.42 -7.98 3.22
N THR A 210 5.57 -8.60 2.39
CA THR A 210 4.41 -7.91 1.78
C THR A 210 3.41 -7.43 2.84
N ARG A 211 3.21 -8.20 3.91
CA ARG A 211 2.27 -7.85 4.99
C ARG A 211 2.78 -6.66 5.81
N GLU A 212 4.09 -6.62 6.06
CA GLU A 212 4.75 -5.60 6.87
C GLU A 212 5.05 -4.30 6.13
N LEU A 213 4.98 -4.30 4.79
CA LEU A 213 5.20 -3.12 3.99
C LEU A 213 4.24 -1.97 4.37
N ASP A 214 4.78 -0.87 4.88
CA ASP A 214 4.01 0.31 5.30
C ASP A 214 4.30 1.52 4.37
N PRO A 215 3.62 1.62 3.21
CA PRO A 215 3.86 2.72 2.29
C PRO A 215 3.28 4.03 2.80
N SER A 216 3.92 5.14 2.42
CA SER A 216 3.26 6.45 2.49
C SER A 216 2.14 6.52 1.44
N ILE A 217 1.00 7.09 1.83
CA ILE A 217 -0.20 7.17 0.99
C ILE A 217 -0.53 8.64 0.75
N THR A 218 -0.47 9.07 -0.50
CA THR A 218 -0.69 10.47 -0.89
C THR A 218 -1.80 10.57 -1.94
N PRO A 219 -2.87 11.36 -1.73
CA PRO A 219 -3.88 11.58 -2.76
C PRO A 219 -3.26 12.35 -3.93
N VAL A 220 -3.60 11.94 -5.17
CA VAL A 220 -3.08 12.59 -6.39
C VAL A 220 -4.19 13.05 -7.32
N ASN A 221 -3.81 13.78 -8.36
CA ASN A 221 -4.75 14.27 -9.36
C ASN A 221 -5.55 13.11 -10.00
N ARG A 222 -6.88 13.30 -10.14
CA ARG A 222 -7.78 12.32 -10.77
C ARG A 222 -7.43 12.01 -12.22
N GLU A 223 -6.72 12.93 -12.88
CA GLU A 223 -6.12 12.73 -14.21
C GLU A 223 -5.26 11.47 -14.30
N MET A 224 -4.68 10.99 -13.19
CA MET A 224 -3.98 9.71 -13.09
C MET A 224 -4.81 8.54 -13.64
N SER A 225 -6.13 8.59 -13.52
CA SER A 225 -7.02 7.51 -13.99
C SER A 225 -6.94 7.30 -15.50
N ASN A 226 -6.68 8.35 -16.27
CA ASN A 226 -6.51 8.27 -17.72
C ASN A 226 -5.08 7.83 -18.06
N SER A 227 -4.92 6.64 -18.61
CA SER A 227 -3.60 6.06 -18.96
C SER A 227 -2.83 6.84 -20.02
N LYS A 228 -3.49 7.76 -20.74
CA LYS A 228 -2.81 8.65 -21.70
C LYS A 228 -2.05 9.80 -21.04
N ASN A 229 -2.31 10.06 -19.76
CA ASN A 229 -1.67 11.15 -19.02
C ASN A 229 -0.37 10.63 -18.38
N GLU A 230 0.76 10.73 -19.09
CA GLU A 230 2.02 10.11 -18.68
C GLU A 230 2.97 11.05 -17.89
N GLY A 231 2.63 12.33 -17.76
CA GLY A 231 3.46 13.34 -17.12
C GLY A 231 3.31 13.43 -15.60
N ALA A 232 4.18 14.24 -14.99
CA ALA A 232 4.24 14.43 -13.55
C ALA A 232 2.98 15.09 -12.98
N GLU A 233 2.25 15.86 -13.79
CA GLU A 233 1.00 16.52 -13.46
C GLU A 233 -0.11 15.54 -13.05
N ALA A 234 -0.16 14.37 -13.69
CA ALA A 234 -1.12 13.34 -13.34
C ALA A 234 -0.80 12.70 -11.98
N ALA A 235 0.49 12.63 -11.63
CA ALA A 235 0.98 12.12 -10.35
C ALA A 235 1.12 13.20 -9.27
N ALA A 236 0.77 14.45 -9.57
CA ALA A 236 0.93 15.56 -8.64
C ALA A 236 0.03 15.33 -7.40
N PRO A 237 0.59 15.48 -6.18
CA PRO A 237 -0.20 15.47 -4.96
C PRO A 237 -1.29 16.54 -5.01
N ILE A 238 -2.46 16.22 -4.46
CA ILE A 238 -3.52 17.19 -4.22
C ILE A 238 -3.58 17.55 -2.72
N PRO A 239 -4.11 18.73 -2.36
CA PRO A 239 -4.37 19.05 -0.97
C PRO A 239 -5.23 17.97 -0.33
N TRP A 240 -4.82 17.51 0.85
CA TRP A 240 -5.58 16.55 1.63
C TRP A 240 -6.93 17.14 2.02
N ASP A 241 -8.00 16.42 1.71
CA ASP A 241 -9.37 16.76 2.06
C ASP A 241 -9.89 15.78 3.12
N PRO A 242 -10.09 16.21 4.38
CA PRO A 242 -10.56 15.34 5.47
C PRO A 242 -11.92 14.68 5.19
N SER A 243 -12.72 15.22 4.27
CA SER A 243 -14.04 14.66 3.94
C SER A 243 -13.98 13.51 2.93
N THR A 244 -12.86 13.35 2.22
CA THR A 244 -12.72 12.39 1.13
C THR A 244 -11.46 11.53 1.21
N ASP A 245 -10.44 11.97 1.94
CA ASP A 245 -9.14 11.31 2.03
C ASP A 245 -8.97 10.38 3.23
N LEU A 246 -8.03 9.43 3.11
CA LEU A 246 -7.59 8.67 4.28
C LEU A 246 -6.79 9.59 5.19
N VAL A 247 -6.94 9.45 6.50
CA VAL A 247 -6.08 10.15 7.45
C VAL A 247 -4.68 9.50 7.38
N PRO A 248 -3.63 10.24 6.99
CA PRO A 248 -2.29 9.67 6.94
C PRO A 248 -1.85 9.25 8.35
N ARG A 249 -1.34 8.03 8.55
CA ARG A 249 -0.89 7.52 9.87
C ARG A 249 -0.01 8.53 10.63
N GLY A 250 0.95 9.16 9.94
CA GLY A 250 1.82 10.19 10.55
C GLY A 250 1.09 11.45 11.03
N ARG A 251 -0.02 11.83 10.39
CA ARG A 251 -0.86 12.98 10.78
C ARG A 251 -1.75 12.65 11.97
N VAL A 252 -2.13 11.38 12.17
CA VAL A 252 -2.84 10.95 13.38
C VAL A 252 -1.91 11.08 14.59
N ILE A 253 -0.64 10.68 14.45
CA ILE A 253 0.38 10.82 15.50
C ILE A 253 0.67 12.30 15.81
N GLU A 254 0.90 13.14 14.80
CA GLU A 254 1.08 14.60 14.99
C GLU A 254 -0.16 15.27 15.62
N ALA A 255 -1.36 14.92 15.13
CA ALA A 255 -2.61 15.45 15.67
C ALA A 255 -2.78 15.05 17.14
N LEU A 256 -2.44 13.82 17.52
CA LEU A 256 -2.52 13.36 18.92
C LEU A 256 -1.42 13.95 19.81
N GLN A 257 -0.21 14.14 19.30
CA GLN A 257 0.87 14.83 20.01
C GLN A 257 0.53 16.32 20.27
N HIS A 258 -0.16 16.98 19.34
CA HIS A 258 -0.67 18.34 19.55
C HIS A 258 -1.94 18.39 20.41
N ALA A 259 -2.76 17.34 20.39
CA ALA A 259 -4.07 17.31 21.00
C ALA A 259 -4.08 16.69 22.41
N ALA A 260 -2.93 16.67 23.10
CA ALA A 260 -2.80 16.33 24.52
C ALA A 260 -3.46 17.40 25.44
N GLY A 261 -4.77 17.54 25.29
CA GLY A 261 -5.67 18.35 26.10
C GLY A 261 -7.06 17.71 26.16
N PRO A 262 -7.84 17.94 27.22
CA PRO A 262 -9.07 17.19 27.54
C PRO A 262 -10.20 17.27 26.50
N THR A 263 -10.12 18.16 25.52
CA THR A 263 -11.14 18.41 24.50
C THR A 263 -11.14 17.40 23.36
N THR A 264 -10.02 16.69 23.15
CA THR A 264 -9.83 15.75 22.04
C THR A 264 -10.62 14.47 22.23
N ILE A 265 -10.88 14.08 23.49
CA ILE A 265 -11.66 12.90 23.83
C ILE A 265 -13.14 13.09 23.46
N ASP A 266 -13.68 14.30 23.57
CA ASP A 266 -15.08 14.57 23.20
C ASP A 266 -15.32 14.50 21.68
N ALA A 267 -14.31 14.84 20.87
CA ALA A 267 -14.37 14.69 19.41
C ALA A 267 -14.39 13.21 18.97
N LEU A 268 -13.81 12.30 19.77
CA LEU A 268 -13.76 10.86 19.52
C LEU A 268 -15.10 10.16 19.70
N VAL A 269 -16.01 10.74 20.49
CA VAL A 269 -17.35 10.19 20.75
C VAL A 269 -18.29 10.37 19.55
N SER A 270 -18.00 11.30 18.63
CA SER A 270 -18.83 11.57 17.45
C SER A 270 -18.45 10.78 16.19
N VAL A 271 -17.43 9.93 16.25
CA VAL A 271 -16.89 9.20 15.09
C VAL A 271 -17.63 7.87 14.92
N THR A 272 -18.20 7.62 13.73
CA THR A 272 -18.94 6.38 13.42
C THR A 272 -18.27 5.61 12.28
N GLY A 273 -18.35 4.26 12.31
CA GLY A 273 -17.82 3.40 11.26
C GLY A 273 -16.30 3.17 11.33
N TYR A 274 -15.66 2.98 10.17
CA TYR A 274 -14.25 2.58 10.00
C TYR A 274 -13.22 3.47 10.72
N GLU A 275 -13.56 4.75 10.92
CA GLU A 275 -12.75 5.69 11.69
C GLU A 275 -12.67 5.33 13.18
N ARG A 276 -13.71 4.67 13.72
CA ARG A 276 -13.73 4.11 15.08
C ARG A 276 -12.82 2.88 15.21
N GLU A 277 -12.78 2.01 14.20
CA GLU A 277 -11.90 0.83 14.17
C GLU A 277 -10.42 1.23 14.07
N LEU A 278 -10.10 2.23 13.24
CA LEU A 278 -8.76 2.79 13.15
C LEU A 278 -8.33 3.44 14.47
N LEU A 279 -9.24 4.12 15.16
CA LEU A 279 -8.99 4.70 16.47
C LEU A 279 -8.83 3.67 17.59
N GLN A 280 -9.58 2.57 17.54
CA GLN A 280 -9.44 1.45 18.47
C GLN A 280 -8.08 0.75 18.30
N LEU A 281 -7.66 0.49 17.06
CA LEU A 281 -6.34 -0.07 16.77
C LEU A 281 -5.22 0.87 17.24
N LEU A 282 -5.40 2.18 17.05
CA LEU A 282 -4.44 3.19 17.49
C LEU A 282 -4.33 3.30 19.02
N LEU A 283 -5.44 3.14 19.75
CA LEU A 283 -5.45 3.11 21.22
C LEU A 283 -4.80 1.82 21.77
N ILE A 284 -4.94 0.69 21.08
CA ILE A 284 -4.28 -0.58 21.41
C ILE A 284 -2.77 -0.47 21.22
N GLU A 285 -2.32 0.20 20.15
CA GLU A 285 -0.92 0.36 19.79
C GLU A 285 -0.19 1.43 20.64
N LEU A 286 -0.92 2.40 21.20
CA LEU A 286 -0.39 3.34 22.19
C LEU A 286 -0.29 2.75 23.62
N ALA A 287 -0.96 1.63 23.88
CA ALA A 287 -0.96 0.97 25.19
C ALA A 287 0.23 -0.01 25.38
N THR A 288 1.06 -0.21 24.35
CA THR A 288 2.22 -1.12 24.38
C THR A 288 3.53 -0.43 24.74
N ASP A 289 3.60 0.90 24.70
CA ASP A 289 4.68 1.68 25.32
C ASP A 289 4.43 1.78 26.83
N GLU A 290 5.47 1.64 27.66
CA GLU A 290 5.44 1.33 29.11
C GLU A 290 4.79 2.40 30.04
N GLN A 291 3.86 3.22 29.55
CA GLN A 291 2.98 4.05 30.38
C GLN A 291 1.53 3.61 30.22
N ILE A 292 1.20 2.49 30.86
CA ILE A 292 -0.19 2.04 30.98
C ILE A 292 -0.94 3.00 31.91
N VAL A 293 -1.73 3.92 31.35
CA VAL A 293 -2.80 4.60 32.09
C VAL A 293 -4.08 3.78 31.88
N PRO A 294 -4.61 3.13 32.93
CA PRO A 294 -5.84 2.37 32.79
C PRO A 294 -7.00 3.28 32.40
N ILE A 295 -7.73 2.90 31.35
CA ILE A 295 -8.94 3.61 30.94
C ILE A 295 -9.99 3.37 32.02
N ARG A 296 -10.37 4.43 32.73
CA ARG A 296 -11.33 4.40 33.85
C ARG A 296 -12.69 4.95 33.43
N HIS A 297 -13.75 4.28 33.86
CA HIS A 297 -15.13 4.74 33.73
C HIS A 297 -15.76 4.85 35.12
N GLU A 298 -16.27 6.03 35.49
CA GLU A 298 -16.84 6.31 36.83
C GLU A 298 -15.94 5.96 38.03
N GLY A 299 -14.62 5.93 37.83
CA GLY A 299 -13.65 5.59 38.87
C GLY A 299 -13.28 4.11 38.96
N GLU A 300 -13.89 3.26 38.13
CA GLU A 300 -13.55 1.84 38.00
C GLU A 300 -12.75 1.58 36.72
N GLU A 301 -11.77 0.67 36.80
CA GLU A 301 -10.95 0.25 35.66
C GLU A 301 -11.75 -0.72 34.78
N LEU A 302 -11.75 -0.48 33.47
CA LEU A 302 -12.41 -1.38 32.53
C LEU A 302 -11.70 -2.75 32.49
N PRO A 303 -12.43 -3.88 32.43
CA PRO A 303 -11.81 -5.19 32.56
C PRO A 303 -11.09 -5.66 31.28
N ARG A 304 -10.08 -6.52 31.45
CA ARG A 304 -9.15 -7.00 30.40
C ARG A 304 -9.77 -7.65 29.14
N TRP A 305 -11.05 -8.03 29.15
CA TRP A 305 -11.69 -8.63 27.97
C TRP A 305 -11.94 -7.63 26.83
N ALA A 306 -11.74 -6.32 27.04
CA ALA A 306 -11.76 -5.32 25.97
C ALA A 306 -10.68 -5.51 24.87
N PHE A 307 -9.80 -6.51 25.02
CA PHE A 307 -8.67 -6.81 24.13
C PHE A 307 -8.73 -8.20 23.46
N ASP A 308 -9.85 -8.95 23.57
CA ASP A 308 -9.97 -10.28 22.96
C ASP A 308 -10.52 -10.29 21.52
N GLY A 309 -10.73 -9.12 20.93
CA GLY A 309 -11.20 -8.97 19.55
C GLY A 309 -12.71 -9.04 19.38
N THR A 310 -13.49 -9.17 20.46
CA THR A 310 -14.96 -9.04 20.43
C THR A 310 -15.41 -7.74 21.09
N VAL A 311 -15.70 -6.71 20.27
CA VAL A 311 -16.28 -5.45 20.73
C VAL A 311 -17.81 -5.57 20.75
N PRO A 312 -18.50 -5.23 21.85
CA PRO A 312 -19.96 -5.24 21.90
C PRO A 312 -20.58 -4.23 20.91
N GLU A 313 -21.75 -4.58 20.33
CA GLU A 313 -22.43 -3.79 19.28
C GLU A 313 -22.78 -2.35 19.71
N GLU A 314 -23.03 -2.13 21.01
CA GLU A 314 -23.27 -0.79 21.57
C GLU A 314 -22.34 -0.50 22.75
N LEU A 315 -21.72 0.69 22.71
CA LEU A 315 -20.93 1.25 23.81
C LEU A 315 -21.56 2.60 24.17
N ILE A 316 -22.23 2.69 25.32
CA ILE A 316 -22.90 3.92 25.76
C ILE A 316 -21.96 4.68 26.69
N VAL A 317 -21.42 5.81 26.23
CA VAL A 317 -20.56 6.70 27.01
C VAL A 317 -21.35 7.94 27.40
N LYS A 318 -21.56 8.19 28.69
CA LYS A 318 -22.13 9.45 29.19
C LYS A 318 -21.03 10.42 29.58
N VAL A 319 -21.01 11.59 28.92
CA VAL A 319 -20.04 12.67 29.18
C VAL A 319 -20.62 13.65 30.21
N PRO A 320 -19.91 13.98 31.30
CA PRO A 320 -20.36 15.00 32.25
C PRO A 320 -20.14 16.41 31.69
N THR A 321 -21.19 17.24 31.63
CA THR A 321 -21.07 18.65 31.23
C THR A 321 -20.61 19.50 32.42
N ASN A 322 -19.34 19.92 32.43
CA ASN A 322 -18.85 20.91 33.41
C ASN A 322 -18.93 22.33 32.83
N LYS A 323 -19.86 23.14 33.37
CA LYS A 323 -19.79 24.61 33.24
C LYS A 323 -18.70 25.15 34.17
N PRO A 324 -17.85 26.10 33.74
CA PRO A 324 -16.92 26.76 34.65
C PRO A 324 -17.68 27.75 35.56
N GLY A 325 -17.66 27.49 36.87
CA GLY A 325 -18.24 28.35 37.88
C GLY A 325 -17.46 29.66 38.06
N VAL A 326 -18.10 30.79 37.77
CA VAL A 326 -17.67 32.11 38.21
C VAL A 326 -17.78 32.17 39.73
N LYS A 327 -16.65 32.21 40.45
CA LYS A 327 -16.64 32.58 41.87
C LYS A 327 -16.75 34.11 41.98
N SER A 328 -17.89 34.58 42.47
CA SER A 328 -18.13 35.98 42.80
C SER A 328 -17.34 36.39 44.05
N ALA A 329 -16.53 37.44 43.92
CA ALA A 329 -15.89 38.11 45.05
C ALA A 329 -16.96 38.94 45.80
N LYS A 330 -17.28 38.56 47.04
CA LYS A 330 -18.09 39.39 47.95
C LYS A 330 -17.22 40.51 48.52
N LYS A 331 -17.58 41.76 48.22
CA LYS A 331 -17.12 42.98 48.92
C LYS A 331 -17.51 42.91 50.40
N ALA A 332 -16.54 43.12 51.29
CA ALA A 332 -16.80 43.44 52.70
C ALA A 332 -17.24 44.91 52.83
N ALA A 333 -18.36 45.15 53.51
CA ALA A 333 -18.82 46.47 53.95
C ALA A 333 -18.40 46.71 55.42
N PRO A 334 -18.19 47.97 55.86
CA PRO A 334 -17.63 48.26 57.17
C PRO A 334 -18.68 48.16 58.28
N LYS A 335 -18.24 47.68 59.45
CA LYS A 335 -19.01 47.71 60.72
C LYS A 335 -19.22 49.16 61.18
N ARG A 336 -20.43 49.48 61.64
CA ARG A 336 -20.72 50.60 62.55
C ARG A 336 -21.37 50.05 63.82
N GLU A 337 -20.96 50.64 64.94
CA GLU A 337 -21.35 50.40 66.33
C GLU A 337 -22.74 50.98 66.68
N GLY A 338 -23.27 50.50 67.82
CA GLY A 338 -24.38 51.08 68.60
C GLY A 338 -25.77 50.56 68.19
N ASP A 339 -26.69 50.18 69.06
CA ASP A 339 -26.81 50.32 70.51
C ASP A 339 -27.92 49.37 71.04
N LEU A 340 -27.79 49.03 72.32
CA LEU A 340 -28.79 48.91 73.39
C LEU A 340 -30.26 48.52 73.06
N PHE A 341 -30.74 47.50 73.77
CA PHE A 341 -31.93 47.46 74.67
C PHE A 341 -32.68 46.12 74.61
N GLY A 342 -32.91 45.52 75.79
CA GLY A 342 -33.98 44.55 76.05
C GLY A 342 -33.51 43.20 76.56
#